data_AF-A0A379ACK4-F1
#
_entry.id   AF-A0A379ACK4-F1
#
_cell.length_a   1.000
_cell.length_b   1.000
_cell.length_c   1.000
_cell.angle_alpha   90.00
_cell.angle_beta   90.00
_cell.angle_gamma   90.00
#
_symmetry.space_group_name_H-M   'P 1'
#
loop_
_entity.id
_entity.type
_entity.pdbx_description
1 polymer ?
#
loop_
_entity_poly.entity_id
_entity_poly.type
_entity_poly.pdbx_seq_one_letter_code
_entity_poly.pdbx_strand_id
1 'polypeptide(L)'
;MIIDDVDECYSYRELKSITSEDKIITVVNKFRREYSALAKEWNPERNSQWVCRIYFCTKMILNATVILKQSEFAEEKNLRAAIPYFHYYAMLSILRCVVLTLPTEDWDKEDVLSISHKSARIKTREWLARYDRDLANRFDIMFKKLKSNRELLSYKAPASGDGNIRIQDEVIYFCTLLAEVAQFNTALLHKAVLKHSDPANFVVLDEHMSSIYHVEIEGNSYYDRQDHQRLDYLRRKGSTPYSIMLTMTEGQTEDFIGVWDADNEDEDDDSEEARFYSGSPSSWQEIFDIP
;
A
#
# COMPACT_ATOMS: atom_id res chain seq x y z
N MET A 1 19.63 2.49 14.66
CA MET A 1 19.45 3.73 13.87
C MET A 1 18.12 4.35 14.29
N ILE A 2 17.88 5.67 14.18
CA ILE A 2 16.65 6.30 14.72
C ILE A 2 15.33 5.67 14.23
N ILE A 3 15.31 5.05 13.04
CA ILE A 3 14.15 4.31 12.53
C ILE A 3 13.81 3.11 13.42
N ASP A 4 14.82 2.36 13.86
CA ASP A 4 14.64 1.18 14.74
C ASP A 4 14.09 1.60 16.11
N ASP A 5 14.51 2.77 16.61
CA ASP A 5 13.99 3.32 17.88
C ASP A 5 12.52 3.77 17.75
N VAL A 6 12.08 4.11 16.53
CA VAL A 6 10.70 4.48 16.24
C VAL A 6 9.83 3.23 16.02
N ASP A 7 10.35 2.21 15.37
CA ASP A 7 9.57 1.01 15.04
C ASP A 7 10.43 -0.23 15.24
N GLU A 8 10.22 -0.86 16.40
CA GLU A 8 10.96 -2.04 16.85
C GLU A 8 10.38 -3.33 16.24
N CYS A 9 9.24 -3.25 15.55
CA CYS A 9 8.47 -4.39 15.08
C CYS A 9 8.63 -4.67 13.57
N TYR A 10 9.38 -3.86 12.84
CA TYR A 10 9.51 -3.97 11.38
C TYR A 10 10.96 -3.84 10.90
N SER A 11 11.37 -4.66 9.93
CA SER A 11 12.74 -4.68 9.40
C SER A 11 12.85 -3.91 8.08
N TYR A 12 13.10 -2.60 8.17
CA TYR A 12 13.28 -1.75 6.99
C TYR A 12 14.51 -2.12 6.16
N ARG A 13 14.29 -2.43 4.88
CA ARG A 13 15.28 -2.77 3.85
C ARG A 13 15.79 -1.54 3.10
N GLU A 14 14.89 -0.68 2.64
CA GLU A 14 15.23 0.41 1.73
C GLU A 14 15.20 1.78 2.42
N LEU A 15 14.25 2.04 3.32
CA LEU A 15 14.09 3.33 3.99
C LEU A 15 15.36 3.76 4.75
N LYS A 16 16.14 2.81 5.24
CA LYS A 16 17.38 3.10 5.99
C LYS A 16 18.50 3.67 5.11
N SER A 17 18.48 3.39 3.81
CA SER A 17 19.56 3.71 2.88
C SER A 17 19.31 4.99 2.08
N ILE A 18 18.13 5.60 2.19
CA ILE A 18 17.72 6.71 1.30
C ILE A 18 18.43 8.03 1.54
N THR A 19 19.00 8.23 2.73
CA THR A 19 19.73 9.46 3.08
C THR A 19 20.67 9.23 4.25
N SER A 20 21.54 10.20 4.55
CA SER A 20 22.46 10.14 5.69
C SER A 20 21.71 10.14 7.03
N GLU A 21 22.27 9.47 8.04
CA GLU A 21 21.66 9.38 9.39
C GLU A 21 21.33 10.76 10.01
N ASP A 22 22.20 11.77 9.87
CA ASP A 22 21.91 13.12 10.40
C ASP A 22 20.67 13.76 9.77
N LYS A 23 20.50 13.58 8.45
CA LYS A 23 19.31 14.04 7.72
C LYS A 23 18.09 13.25 8.16
N ILE A 24 18.19 11.93 8.27
CA ILE A 24 17.04 11.09 8.65
C ILE A 24 16.56 11.45 10.07
N ILE A 25 17.47 11.68 11.02
CA ILE A 25 17.13 12.15 12.37
C ILE A 25 16.32 13.46 12.32
N THR A 26 16.77 14.42 11.51
CA THR A 26 16.08 15.71 11.36
C THR A 26 14.67 15.53 10.80
N VAL A 27 14.52 14.69 9.77
CA VAL A 27 13.23 14.39 9.12
C VAL A 27 12.29 13.69 10.10
N VAL A 28 12.75 12.64 10.78
CA VAL A 28 11.98 11.89 11.78
C VAL A 28 11.49 12.80 12.90
N ASN A 29 12.34 13.70 13.42
CA ASN A 29 11.93 14.66 14.45
C ASN A 29 10.90 15.68 13.95
N LYS A 30 10.90 16.03 12.67
CA LYS A 30 9.82 16.83 12.07
C LYS A 30 8.52 16.02 12.00
N PHE A 31 8.59 14.76 11.57
CA PHE A 31 7.40 13.92 11.39
C PHE A 31 6.76 13.61 12.75
N ARG A 32 7.57 13.27 13.77
CA ARG A 32 7.10 13.11 15.16
C ARG A 32 6.28 14.31 15.63
N ARG A 33 6.73 15.54 15.35
CA ARG A 33 5.98 16.75 15.72
C ARG A 33 4.64 16.86 14.99
N GLU A 34 4.59 16.54 13.71
CA GLU A 34 3.36 16.56 12.90
C GLU A 34 2.34 15.52 13.41
N TYR A 35 2.76 14.26 13.60
CA TYR A 35 1.88 13.21 14.13
C TYR A 35 1.48 13.45 15.60
N SER A 36 2.37 14.00 16.44
CA SER A 36 2.01 14.41 17.80
C SER A 36 0.99 15.55 17.81
N ALA A 37 1.05 16.49 16.86
CA ALA A 37 0.03 17.53 16.74
C ALA A 37 -1.32 16.93 16.37
N LEU A 38 -1.34 16.04 15.38
CA LEU A 38 -2.54 15.29 14.96
C LEU A 38 -3.16 14.48 16.11
N ALA A 39 -2.32 13.78 16.90
CA ALA A 39 -2.75 12.95 18.02
C ALA A 39 -3.24 13.74 19.25
N LYS A 40 -2.87 15.01 19.42
CA LYS A 40 -3.39 15.84 20.53
C LYS A 40 -4.84 16.28 20.34
N GLU A 41 -5.31 16.26 19.10
CA GLU A 41 -6.68 16.59 18.72
C GLU A 41 -7.49 15.33 18.40
N TRP A 42 -7.11 14.18 18.98
CA TRP A 42 -7.73 12.90 18.70
C TRP A 42 -9.16 12.83 19.23
N ASN A 43 -10.05 12.26 18.42
CA ASN A 43 -11.46 12.07 18.73
C ASN A 43 -11.96 10.77 18.05
N PRO A 44 -13.19 10.30 18.35
CA PRO A 44 -13.73 9.06 17.79
C PRO A 44 -13.76 9.03 16.27
N GLU A 45 -14.10 10.16 15.65
CA GLU A 45 -14.17 10.35 14.20
C GLU A 45 -12.81 10.09 13.55
N ARG A 46 -11.80 10.82 13.99
CA ARG A 46 -10.41 10.72 13.52
C ARG A 46 -9.86 9.33 13.77
N ASN A 47 -10.16 8.73 14.92
CA ASN A 47 -9.74 7.37 15.22
C ASN A 47 -10.26 6.38 14.18
N SER A 48 -11.58 6.42 13.93
CA SER A 48 -12.23 5.57 12.95
C SER A 48 -11.62 5.74 11.56
N GLN A 49 -11.43 6.97 11.10
CA GLN A 49 -10.83 7.28 9.80
C GLN A 49 -9.42 6.69 9.68
N TRP A 50 -8.59 6.82 10.72
CA TRP A 50 -7.22 6.30 10.68
C TRP A 50 -7.15 4.77 10.74
N VAL A 51 -7.99 4.12 11.54
CA VAL A 51 -8.10 2.65 11.52
C VAL A 51 -8.51 2.16 10.12
N CYS A 52 -9.50 2.80 9.50
CA CYS A 52 -9.93 2.49 8.14
C CYS A 52 -8.83 2.74 7.09
N ARG A 53 -8.08 3.86 7.20
CA ARG A 53 -6.92 4.15 6.34
C ARG A 53 -5.86 3.06 6.44
N ILE A 54 -5.50 2.65 7.65
CA ILE A 54 -4.46 1.65 7.89
C ILE A 54 -4.91 0.28 7.37
N TYR A 55 -6.17 -0.12 7.63
CA TYR A 55 -6.73 -1.33 7.05
C TYR A 55 -6.68 -1.31 5.52
N PHE A 56 -7.07 -0.20 4.89
CA PHE A 56 -7.02 -0.08 3.44
C PHE A 56 -5.56 -0.11 2.92
N CYS A 57 -4.61 0.40 3.69
CA CYS A 57 -3.18 0.26 3.39
C CYS A 57 -2.72 -1.20 3.36
N THR A 58 -3.17 -2.05 4.31
CA THR A 58 -2.81 -3.48 4.29
C THR A 58 -3.32 -4.14 3.02
N LYS A 59 -4.54 -3.83 2.60
CA LYS A 59 -5.10 -4.30 1.31
C LYS A 59 -4.30 -3.83 0.11
N MET A 60 -3.87 -2.56 0.08
CA MET A 60 -3.08 -2.03 -1.03
C MET A 60 -1.71 -2.72 -1.15
N ILE A 61 -1.08 -3.07 -0.01
CA ILE A 61 0.17 -3.84 0.01
C ILE A 61 -0.07 -5.26 -0.50
N LEU A 62 -1.10 -5.95 0.01
CA LEU A 62 -1.45 -7.29 -0.43
C LEU A 62 -1.79 -7.34 -1.93
N ASN A 63 -2.57 -6.37 -2.41
CA ASN A 63 -2.89 -6.23 -3.83
C ASN A 63 -1.64 -5.99 -4.68
N ALA A 64 -0.72 -5.15 -4.25
CA ALA A 64 0.54 -4.94 -4.96
C ALA A 64 1.38 -6.22 -5.02
N THR A 65 1.44 -6.99 -3.93
CA THR A 65 2.13 -8.29 -3.89
C THR A 65 1.53 -9.27 -4.90
N VAL A 66 0.20 -9.45 -4.90
CA VAL A 66 -0.48 -10.32 -5.88
C VAL A 66 -0.20 -9.87 -7.31
N ILE A 67 -0.30 -8.57 -7.59
CA ILE A 67 -0.06 -8.02 -8.93
C ILE A 67 1.39 -8.28 -9.38
N LEU A 68 2.37 -8.18 -8.49
CA LEU A 68 3.77 -8.47 -8.81
C LEU A 68 3.98 -9.96 -9.09
N LYS A 69 3.35 -10.85 -8.32
CA LYS A 69 3.34 -12.30 -8.61
C LYS A 69 2.68 -12.63 -9.95
N GLN A 70 1.59 -11.98 -10.27
CA GLN A 70 0.96 -12.10 -11.60
C GLN A 70 1.88 -11.57 -12.71
N SER A 71 2.71 -10.57 -12.42
CA SER A 71 3.72 -10.07 -13.35
C SER A 71 4.83 -11.10 -13.61
N GLU A 72 5.35 -11.75 -12.56
CA GLU A 72 6.31 -12.85 -12.67
C GLU A 72 5.74 -13.98 -13.53
N PHE A 73 4.53 -14.45 -13.20
CA PHE A 73 3.85 -15.49 -13.97
C PHE A 73 3.61 -15.08 -15.43
N ALA A 74 3.19 -13.84 -15.67
CA ALA A 74 3.00 -13.32 -17.02
C ALA A 74 4.30 -13.27 -17.82
N GLU A 75 5.43 -12.97 -17.18
CA GLU A 75 6.74 -13.03 -17.81
C GLU A 75 7.11 -14.46 -18.19
N GLU A 76 6.95 -15.42 -17.27
CA GLU A 76 7.18 -16.85 -17.52
C GLU A 76 6.32 -17.42 -18.65
N LYS A 77 5.07 -16.94 -18.78
CA LYS A 77 4.13 -17.33 -19.83
C LYS A 77 4.18 -16.46 -21.07
N ASN A 78 5.15 -15.55 -21.18
CA ASN A 78 5.33 -14.66 -22.32
C ASN A 78 4.08 -13.80 -22.63
N LEU A 79 3.29 -13.45 -21.61
CA LEU A 79 2.17 -12.52 -21.66
C LEU A 79 2.66 -11.07 -21.57
N ARG A 80 3.60 -10.69 -22.43
CA ARG A 80 4.37 -9.44 -22.32
C ARG A 80 3.52 -8.16 -22.33
N ALA A 81 2.36 -8.21 -22.97
CA ALA A 81 1.43 -7.08 -23.02
C ALA A 81 0.86 -6.72 -21.65
N ALA A 82 0.80 -7.66 -20.70
CA ALA A 82 0.24 -7.46 -19.37
C ALA A 82 1.24 -6.82 -18.39
N ILE A 83 2.54 -7.09 -18.55
CA ILE A 83 3.60 -6.66 -17.61
C ILE A 83 3.55 -5.13 -17.30
N PRO A 84 3.42 -4.22 -18.29
CA PRO A 84 3.34 -2.79 -17.98
C PRO A 84 2.12 -2.38 -17.17
N TYR A 85 1.01 -3.13 -17.27
CA TYR A 85 -0.17 -2.89 -16.44
C TYR A 85 0.10 -3.31 -15.00
N PHE A 86 0.64 -4.52 -14.81
CA PHE A 86 0.95 -5.02 -13.47
C PHE A 86 1.93 -4.09 -12.74
N HIS A 87 3.05 -3.73 -13.37
CA HIS A 87 4.00 -2.81 -12.74
C HIS A 87 3.37 -1.44 -12.41
N TYR A 88 2.52 -0.89 -13.30
CA TYR A 88 1.84 0.38 -13.04
C TYR A 88 0.85 0.29 -11.86
N TYR A 89 0.03 -0.76 -11.82
CA TYR A 89 -1.02 -0.90 -10.79
C TYR A 89 -0.47 -1.39 -9.44
N ALA A 90 0.61 -2.17 -9.41
CA ALA A 90 1.35 -2.46 -8.18
C ALA A 90 1.88 -1.17 -7.56
N MET A 91 2.60 -0.37 -8.36
CA MET A 91 3.13 0.93 -7.92
C MET A 91 1.99 1.84 -7.44
N LEU A 92 0.92 1.99 -8.22
CA LEU A 92 -0.22 2.83 -7.86
C LEU A 92 -0.87 2.42 -6.52
N SER A 93 -1.00 1.12 -6.25
CA SER A 93 -1.53 0.62 -4.98
C SER A 93 -0.66 1.10 -3.80
N ILE A 94 0.66 0.98 -3.93
CA ILE A 94 1.59 1.44 -2.89
C ILE A 94 1.62 2.97 -2.76
N LEU A 95 1.51 3.74 -3.85
CA LEU A 95 1.39 5.20 -3.75
C LEU A 95 0.19 5.62 -2.91
N ARG A 96 -0.97 4.96 -3.11
CA ARG A 96 -2.18 5.21 -2.32
C ARG A 96 -1.93 4.92 -0.84
N CYS A 97 -1.23 3.83 -0.53
CA CYS A 97 -0.79 3.50 0.83
C CYS A 97 -0.01 4.69 1.47
N VAL A 98 0.95 5.28 0.76
CA VAL A 98 1.65 6.47 1.27
C VAL A 98 0.69 7.63 1.55
N VAL A 99 -0.21 7.97 0.62
CA VAL A 99 -1.16 9.08 0.77
C VAL A 99 -2.06 8.90 1.99
N LEU A 100 -2.60 7.70 2.17
CA LEU A 100 -3.49 7.35 3.29
C LEU A 100 -2.81 7.54 4.65
N THR A 101 -1.48 7.50 4.68
CA THR A 101 -0.70 7.64 5.91
C THR A 101 -0.19 9.05 6.17
N LEU A 102 -0.49 10.01 5.30
CA LEU A 102 -0.03 11.41 5.46
C LEU A 102 -0.87 12.15 6.52
N PRO A 103 -0.23 12.87 7.47
CA PRO A 103 -0.95 13.61 8.51
C PRO A 103 -1.60 14.90 7.99
N THR A 104 -1.29 15.29 6.74
CA THR A 104 -1.82 16.49 6.08
C THR A 104 -3.09 16.23 5.30
N GLU A 105 -3.46 14.96 5.11
CA GLU A 105 -4.60 14.55 4.30
C GLU A 105 -5.82 14.32 5.16
N ASP A 106 -6.90 15.00 4.80
CA ASP A 106 -8.19 14.96 5.48
C ASP A 106 -9.10 13.92 4.79
N TRP A 107 -9.89 13.19 5.57
CA TRP A 107 -10.74 12.12 5.05
C TRP A 107 -11.83 12.68 4.13
N ASP A 108 -12.46 13.79 4.55
CA ASP A 108 -13.65 14.34 3.88
C ASP A 108 -13.35 15.29 2.71
N LYS A 109 -12.19 15.96 2.70
CA LYS A 109 -11.94 17.07 1.75
C LYS A 109 -11.61 16.63 0.33
N GLU A 110 -10.97 15.47 0.17
CA GLU A 110 -10.54 14.97 -1.14
C GLU A 110 -10.99 13.52 -1.39
N ASP A 111 -11.82 12.94 -0.51
CA ASP A 111 -12.08 11.49 -0.41
C ASP A 111 -10.77 10.71 -0.62
N VAL A 112 -10.01 10.59 0.46
CA VAL A 112 -8.65 10.01 0.42
C VAL A 112 -8.64 8.57 -0.16
N LEU A 113 -9.78 7.88 -0.13
CA LEU A 113 -9.94 6.54 -0.71
C LEU A 113 -10.08 6.57 -2.25
N SER A 114 -10.67 7.64 -2.81
CA SER A 114 -10.88 7.81 -4.25
C SER A 114 -9.91 8.77 -4.93
N ILE A 115 -8.78 9.09 -4.28
CA ILE A 115 -7.77 10.00 -4.82
C ILE A 115 -7.30 9.60 -6.24
N SER A 116 -7.23 10.60 -7.13
CA SER A 116 -6.78 10.41 -8.50
C SER A 116 -5.32 9.94 -8.58
N HIS A 117 -4.98 9.17 -9.62
CA HIS A 117 -3.60 8.69 -9.83
C HIS A 117 -2.57 9.84 -9.88
N LYS A 118 -2.98 10.98 -10.46
CA LYS A 118 -2.14 12.17 -10.57
C LYS A 118 -1.89 12.79 -9.18
N SER A 119 -2.94 12.95 -8.38
CA SER A 119 -2.86 13.52 -7.05
C SER A 119 -2.05 12.62 -6.11
N ALA A 120 -2.26 11.30 -6.16
CA ALA A 120 -1.48 10.35 -5.37
C ALA A 120 0.02 10.47 -5.65
N ARG A 121 0.40 10.46 -6.93
CA ARG A 121 1.80 10.66 -7.35
C ARG A 121 2.41 11.98 -6.86
N ILE A 122 1.67 13.08 -6.94
CA ILE A 122 2.16 14.40 -6.50
C ILE A 122 2.42 14.37 -4.99
N LYS A 123 1.44 13.93 -4.20
CA LYS A 123 1.54 13.88 -2.73
C LYS A 123 2.66 12.92 -2.28
N THR A 124 2.77 11.74 -2.89
CA THR A 124 3.88 10.80 -2.61
C THR A 124 5.23 11.42 -2.93
N ARG A 125 5.39 12.08 -4.09
CA ARG A 125 6.64 12.77 -4.47
C ARG A 125 6.99 13.87 -3.47
N GLU A 126 6.03 14.69 -3.08
CA GLU A 126 6.22 15.77 -2.11
C GLU A 126 6.66 15.22 -0.75
N TRP A 127 6.07 14.10 -0.31
CA TRP A 127 6.48 13.43 0.92
C TRP A 127 7.91 12.88 0.84
N LEU A 128 8.25 12.17 -0.24
CA LEU A 128 9.61 11.67 -0.48
C LEU A 128 10.65 12.79 -0.51
N ALA A 129 10.31 13.94 -1.10
CA ALA A 129 11.22 15.09 -1.20
C ALA A 129 11.61 15.67 0.17
N ARG A 130 10.88 15.32 1.24
CA ARG A 130 11.24 15.66 2.62
C ARG A 130 12.38 14.79 3.15
N TYR A 131 12.53 13.57 2.65
CA TYR A 131 13.67 12.69 2.93
C TYR A 131 14.84 13.03 2.01
N ASP A 132 14.61 12.96 0.69
CA ASP A 132 15.61 13.22 -0.34
C ASP A 132 14.96 13.67 -1.66
N ARG A 133 15.44 14.79 -2.22
CA ARG A 133 14.85 15.39 -3.42
C ARG A 133 15.20 14.64 -4.70
N ASP A 134 16.39 14.06 -4.77
CA ASP A 134 16.86 13.34 -5.95
C ASP A 134 16.13 12.00 -6.05
N LEU A 135 15.95 11.32 -4.92
CA LEU A 135 15.08 10.15 -4.81
C LEU A 135 13.65 10.44 -5.25
N ALA A 136 13.06 11.54 -4.76
CA ALA A 136 11.71 11.94 -5.15
C ALA A 136 11.59 12.21 -6.66
N ASN A 137 12.62 12.78 -7.29
CA ASN A 137 12.66 12.99 -8.74
C ASN A 137 12.83 11.66 -9.51
N ARG A 138 13.69 10.76 -9.03
CA ARG A 138 13.86 9.40 -9.61
C ARG A 138 12.54 8.63 -9.58
N PHE A 139 11.85 8.64 -8.44
CA PHE A 139 10.50 8.11 -8.29
C PHE A 139 9.53 8.70 -9.32
N ASP A 140 9.48 10.02 -9.46
CA ASP A 140 8.53 10.69 -10.35
C ASP A 140 8.75 10.34 -11.83
N ILE A 141 10.03 10.22 -12.23
CA ILE A 141 10.43 9.80 -13.57
C ILE A 141 10.01 8.35 -13.82
N MET A 142 10.29 7.46 -12.87
CA MET A 142 9.92 6.05 -12.96
C MET A 142 8.40 5.88 -13.07
N PHE A 143 7.62 6.53 -12.20
CA PHE A 143 6.15 6.41 -12.24
C PHE A 143 5.58 6.94 -13.57
N LYS A 144 6.09 8.08 -14.06
CA LYS A 144 5.71 8.59 -15.39
C LYS A 144 6.02 7.59 -16.50
N LYS A 145 7.17 6.91 -16.43
CA LYS A 145 7.56 5.87 -17.39
C LYS A 145 6.62 4.67 -17.35
N LEU A 146 6.26 4.18 -16.16
CA LEU A 146 5.25 3.12 -16.00
C LEU A 146 3.92 3.49 -16.65
N LYS A 147 3.43 4.70 -16.35
CA LYS A 147 2.20 5.21 -16.95
C LYS A 147 2.30 5.26 -18.49
N SER A 148 3.38 5.82 -19.02
CA SER A 148 3.60 5.90 -20.46
C SER A 148 3.68 4.53 -21.13
N ASN A 149 4.33 3.55 -20.51
CA ASN A 149 4.40 2.18 -21.03
C ASN A 149 3.01 1.53 -21.09
N ARG A 150 2.21 1.66 -20.02
CA ARG A 150 0.84 1.15 -19.98
C ARG A 150 -0.05 1.84 -21.02
N GLU A 151 0.02 3.16 -21.15
CA GLU A 151 -0.76 3.92 -22.14
C GLU A 151 -0.34 3.62 -23.60
N LEU A 152 0.95 3.40 -23.85
CA LEU A 152 1.46 2.99 -25.17
C LEU A 152 0.80 1.68 -25.62
N LEU A 153 0.74 0.69 -24.74
CA LEU A 153 0.08 -0.59 -25.06
C LEU A 153 -1.45 -0.45 -25.13
N SER A 154 -2.10 0.25 -24.19
CA SER A 154 -3.56 0.39 -24.17
C SER A 154 -4.12 1.18 -25.36
N TYR A 155 -3.50 2.31 -25.71
CA TYR A 155 -4.13 3.32 -26.55
C TYR A 155 -3.43 3.54 -27.89
N LYS A 156 -2.17 3.09 -28.02
CA LYS A 156 -1.40 3.25 -29.26
C LYS A 156 -1.18 1.94 -29.99
N ALA A 157 -1.26 0.80 -29.29
CA ALA A 157 -1.17 -0.55 -29.84
C ALA A 157 -0.09 -0.67 -30.93
N PRO A 158 1.19 -0.37 -30.60
CA PRO A 158 2.25 -0.32 -31.58
C PRO A 158 2.42 -1.66 -32.30
N ALA A 159 2.55 -1.62 -33.64
CA ALA A 159 2.77 -2.83 -34.44
C ALA A 159 4.08 -3.57 -34.11
N SER A 160 5.05 -2.88 -33.50
CA SER A 160 6.29 -3.46 -32.97
C SER A 160 6.11 -4.12 -31.60
N GLY A 161 4.89 -4.17 -31.06
CA GLY A 161 4.62 -4.58 -29.69
C GLY A 161 5.38 -3.72 -28.66
N ASP A 162 5.83 -4.37 -27.61
CA ASP A 162 6.60 -3.84 -26.48
C ASP A 162 8.11 -3.72 -26.76
N GLY A 163 8.57 -3.81 -28.01
CA GLY A 163 10.00 -3.70 -28.35
C GLY A 163 10.68 -2.39 -27.91
N ASN A 164 9.89 -1.34 -27.60
CA ASN A 164 10.37 -0.06 -27.07
C ASN A 164 10.22 0.07 -25.54
N ILE A 165 9.68 -0.95 -24.87
CA ILE A 165 9.48 -1.01 -23.43
C ILE A 165 10.67 -1.74 -22.84
N ARG A 166 11.38 -1.08 -21.93
CA ARG A 166 12.44 -1.73 -21.13
C ARG A 166 11.84 -2.28 -19.84
N ILE A 167 12.31 -3.45 -19.42
CA ILE A 167 12.09 -4.00 -18.09
C ILE A 167 12.43 -2.91 -17.06
N GLN A 168 11.61 -2.82 -16.02
CA GLN A 168 11.73 -1.78 -15.01
C GLN A 168 12.28 -2.37 -13.73
N ASP A 169 13.59 -2.53 -13.67
CA ASP A 169 14.34 -3.15 -12.57
C ASP A 169 14.11 -2.47 -11.20
N GLU A 170 13.58 -1.24 -11.19
CA GLU A 170 13.35 -0.46 -9.96
C GLU A 170 11.93 -0.56 -9.40
N VAL A 171 11.03 -1.32 -10.05
CA VAL A 171 9.63 -1.43 -9.56
C VAL A 171 9.59 -2.01 -8.16
N ILE A 172 10.28 -3.14 -7.95
CA ILE A 172 10.38 -3.78 -6.62
C ILE A 172 10.97 -2.80 -5.61
N TYR A 173 12.13 -2.20 -5.93
CA TYR A 173 12.77 -1.20 -5.07
C TYR A 173 11.81 -0.10 -4.61
N PHE A 174 11.09 0.54 -5.54
CA PHE A 174 10.18 1.62 -5.18
C PHE A 174 8.91 1.13 -4.48
N CYS A 175 8.38 -0.05 -4.83
CA CYS A 175 7.27 -0.66 -4.08
C CYS A 175 7.69 -0.92 -2.63
N THR A 176 8.86 -1.54 -2.40
CA THR A 176 9.42 -1.80 -1.07
C THR A 176 9.61 -0.49 -0.30
N LEU A 177 10.33 0.47 -0.88
CA LEU A 177 10.59 1.76 -0.25
C LEU A 177 9.29 2.49 0.14
N LEU A 178 8.31 2.54 -0.74
CA LEU A 178 7.07 3.28 -0.47
C LEU A 178 6.18 2.56 0.53
N ALA A 179 6.15 1.21 0.53
CA ALA A 179 5.47 0.43 1.56
C ALA A 179 6.11 0.68 2.94
N GLU A 180 7.44 0.74 2.98
CA GLU A 180 8.20 1.09 4.18
C GLU A 180 7.96 2.53 4.65
N VAL A 181 7.87 3.50 3.74
CA VAL A 181 7.48 4.87 4.09
C VAL A 181 6.10 4.89 4.75
N ALA A 182 5.13 4.14 4.20
CA ALA A 182 3.79 4.06 4.77
C ALA A 182 3.78 3.36 6.14
N GLN A 183 4.52 2.27 6.30
CA GLN A 183 4.70 1.59 7.59
C GLN A 183 5.32 2.53 8.62
N PHE A 184 6.39 3.24 8.27
CA PHE A 184 7.05 4.18 9.16
C PHE A 184 6.13 5.32 9.59
N ASN A 185 5.37 5.87 8.65
CA ASN A 185 4.34 6.88 8.92
C ASN A 185 3.32 6.38 9.96
N THR A 186 2.82 5.14 9.81
CA THR A 186 1.85 4.57 10.74
C THR A 186 2.46 4.16 12.09
N ALA A 187 3.74 3.76 12.14
CA ALA A 187 4.45 3.52 13.39
C ALA A 187 4.62 4.83 14.21
N LEU A 188 4.94 5.93 13.54
CA LEU A 188 4.98 7.27 14.16
C LEU A 188 3.61 7.69 14.70
N LEU A 189 2.55 7.50 13.91
CA LEU A 189 1.18 7.77 14.33
C LEU A 189 0.81 6.92 15.55
N HIS A 190 1.02 5.61 15.48
CA HIS A 190 0.68 4.67 16.54
C HIS A 190 1.32 5.08 17.87
N LYS A 191 2.64 5.37 17.89
CA LYS A 191 3.32 5.87 19.09
C LYS A 191 2.79 7.23 19.56
N ALA A 192 2.43 8.13 18.64
CA ALA A 192 1.87 9.43 18.99
C ALA A 192 0.47 9.32 19.62
N VAL A 193 -0.41 8.48 19.08
CA VAL A 193 -1.77 8.22 19.57
C VAL A 193 -1.73 7.60 20.95
N LEU A 194 -0.93 6.54 21.15
CA LEU A 194 -0.79 5.91 22.47
C LEU A 194 -0.29 6.87 23.56
N LYS A 195 0.48 7.89 23.18
CA LYS A 195 1.04 8.87 24.12
C LYS A 195 0.12 10.04 24.42
N HIS A 196 -0.71 10.45 23.46
CA HIS A 196 -1.42 11.73 23.53
C HIS A 196 -2.94 11.62 23.54
N SER A 197 -3.50 10.49 23.14
CA SER A 197 -4.95 10.31 23.00
C SER A 197 -5.56 9.57 24.19
N ASP A 198 -6.81 9.92 24.53
CA ASP A 198 -7.62 9.15 25.47
C ASP A 198 -8.12 7.84 24.80
N PRO A 199 -7.86 6.65 25.38
CA PRO A 199 -8.40 5.39 24.87
C PRO A 199 -9.93 5.34 24.72
N ALA A 200 -10.68 6.19 25.43
CA ALA A 200 -12.12 6.33 25.23
C ALA A 200 -12.50 6.78 23.81
N ASN A 201 -11.57 7.42 23.09
CA ASN A 201 -11.74 7.83 21.69
C ASN A 201 -11.41 6.72 20.69
N PHE A 202 -10.99 5.52 21.13
CA PHE A 202 -10.64 4.42 20.23
C PHE A 202 -11.91 3.69 19.77
N VAL A 203 -12.66 4.36 18.90
CA VAL A 203 -13.92 3.92 18.31
C VAL A 203 -13.75 3.82 16.80
N VAL A 204 -14.39 2.81 16.20
CA VAL A 204 -14.49 2.66 14.75
C VAL A 204 -15.97 2.72 14.37
N LEU A 205 -16.32 3.69 13.52
CA LEU A 205 -17.67 4.01 13.09
C LEU A 205 -18.01 3.25 11.81
N ASP A 206 -19.25 2.79 11.74
CA ASP A 206 -19.78 1.99 10.63
C ASP A 206 -19.75 2.73 9.30
N GLU A 207 -20.03 4.04 9.31
CA GLU A 207 -20.04 4.88 8.11
C GLU A 207 -18.67 4.92 7.40
N HIS A 208 -17.57 4.97 8.16
CA HIS A 208 -16.22 4.90 7.60
C HIS A 208 -15.88 3.50 7.08
N MET A 209 -16.30 2.46 7.79
CA MET A 209 -16.10 1.09 7.32
C MET A 209 -16.85 0.84 6.00
N SER A 210 -18.08 1.35 5.90
CA SER A 210 -18.95 1.21 4.73
C SER A 210 -18.32 1.76 3.47
N SER A 211 -17.58 2.86 3.56
CA SER A 211 -16.84 3.42 2.41
C SER A 211 -15.78 2.48 1.81
N ILE A 212 -15.35 1.46 2.54
CA ILE A 212 -14.36 0.48 2.09
C ILE A 212 -15.03 -0.75 1.47
N TYR A 213 -16.03 -1.33 2.15
CA TYR A 213 -16.67 -2.56 1.69
C TYR A 213 -17.86 -2.32 0.76
N HIS A 214 -18.35 -1.09 0.64
CA HIS A 214 -19.39 -0.69 -0.30
C HIS A 214 -18.85 0.38 -1.23
N VAL A 215 -18.65 0.02 -2.50
CA VAL A 215 -18.00 0.88 -3.48
C VAL A 215 -18.93 1.08 -4.68
N GLU A 216 -19.13 2.33 -5.09
CA GLU A 216 -19.86 2.66 -6.33
C GLU A 216 -18.87 3.16 -7.39
N ILE A 217 -18.83 2.49 -8.54
CA ILE A 217 -17.99 2.87 -9.70
C ILE A 217 -18.87 2.98 -10.92
N GLU A 218 -18.92 4.17 -11.51
CA GLU A 218 -19.70 4.47 -12.73
C GLU A 218 -21.17 4.00 -12.64
N GLY A 219 -21.80 4.16 -11.46
CA GLY A 219 -23.19 3.75 -11.21
C GLY A 219 -23.38 2.26 -10.90
N ASN A 220 -22.31 1.48 -10.79
CA ASN A 220 -22.34 0.07 -10.38
C ASN A 220 -21.90 -0.07 -8.92
N SER A 221 -22.72 -0.72 -8.10
CA SER A 221 -22.43 -0.95 -6.68
C SER A 221 -21.79 -2.32 -6.46
N TYR A 222 -20.72 -2.34 -5.67
CA TYR A 222 -19.99 -3.53 -5.26
C TYR A 222 -20.02 -3.64 -3.74
N TYR A 223 -20.21 -4.85 -3.24
CA TYR A 223 -20.19 -5.14 -1.80
C TYR A 223 -19.21 -6.27 -1.50
N ASP A 224 -18.21 -6.00 -0.67
CA ASP A 224 -17.22 -6.97 -0.22
C ASP A 224 -17.56 -7.49 1.18
N ARG A 225 -18.07 -8.72 1.23
CA ARG A 225 -18.44 -9.37 2.49
C ARG A 225 -17.22 -9.63 3.39
N GLN A 226 -16.06 -9.92 2.81
CA GLN A 226 -14.86 -10.26 3.58
C GLN A 226 -14.30 -9.01 4.25
N ASP A 227 -14.28 -7.87 3.54
CA ASP A 227 -13.91 -6.58 4.12
C ASP A 227 -14.84 -6.19 5.26
N HIS A 228 -16.16 -6.31 5.07
CA HIS A 228 -17.14 -6.01 6.11
C HIS A 228 -16.87 -6.84 7.37
N GLN A 229 -16.65 -8.16 7.23
CA GLN A 229 -16.36 -9.05 8.36
C GLN A 229 -15.05 -8.69 9.08
N ARG A 230 -13.99 -8.36 8.34
CA ARG A 230 -12.69 -7.98 8.91
C ARG A 230 -12.73 -6.62 9.60
N LEU A 231 -13.36 -5.63 8.99
CA LEU A 231 -13.54 -4.31 9.60
C LEU A 231 -14.44 -4.38 10.84
N ASP A 232 -15.50 -5.20 10.83
CA ASP A 232 -16.30 -5.46 12.03
C ASP A 232 -15.48 -6.14 13.14
N TYR A 233 -14.60 -7.09 12.77
CA TYR A 233 -13.68 -7.69 13.72
C TYR A 233 -12.71 -6.65 14.32
N LEU A 234 -12.10 -5.80 13.49
CA LEU A 234 -11.24 -4.70 13.94
C LEU A 234 -12.00 -3.71 14.83
N ARG A 235 -13.22 -3.31 14.47
CA ARG A 235 -14.07 -2.47 15.31
C ARG A 235 -14.28 -3.06 16.71
N ARG A 236 -14.44 -4.39 16.82
CA ARG A 236 -14.69 -5.08 18.09
C ARG A 236 -13.43 -5.40 18.90
N LYS A 237 -12.28 -5.62 18.25
CA LYS A 237 -11.07 -6.18 18.88
C LYS A 237 -9.79 -5.35 18.71
N GLY A 238 -9.76 -4.43 17.76
CA GLY A 238 -8.57 -3.67 17.36
C GLY A 238 -8.91 -2.24 16.94
N SER A 239 -9.65 -1.51 17.79
CA SER A 239 -10.06 -0.13 17.49
C SER A 239 -8.94 0.91 17.64
N THR A 240 -7.76 0.49 18.09
CA THR A 240 -6.54 1.32 18.11
C THR A 240 -5.93 1.37 16.70
N PRO A 241 -5.47 2.54 16.22
CA PRO A 241 -4.76 2.68 14.94
C PRO A 241 -3.33 2.15 15.06
N TYR A 242 -3.18 0.83 15.02
CA TYR A 242 -1.88 0.16 14.98
C TYR A 242 -1.10 0.50 13.70
N SER A 243 0.21 0.26 13.66
CA SER A 243 0.94 0.35 12.40
C SER A 243 0.44 -0.69 11.39
N ILE A 244 0.75 -0.52 10.11
CA ILE A 244 0.35 -1.47 9.05
C ILE A 244 0.77 -2.90 9.42
N MET A 245 2.04 -3.10 9.80
CA MET A 245 2.57 -4.40 10.21
C MET A 245 1.78 -5.06 11.34
N LEU A 246 1.35 -4.27 12.33
CA LEU A 246 0.62 -4.74 13.51
C LEU A 246 -0.89 -4.91 13.23
N THR A 247 -1.36 -4.41 12.09
CA THR A 247 -2.75 -4.54 11.63
C THR A 247 -2.94 -5.80 10.78
N MET A 248 -1.90 -6.21 10.04
CA MET A 248 -1.93 -7.43 9.23
C MET A 248 -1.97 -8.68 10.11
N THR A 249 -2.76 -9.67 9.71
CA THR A 249 -2.85 -10.98 10.37
C THR A 249 -2.69 -12.10 9.34
N GLU A 250 -2.11 -13.23 9.73
CA GLU A 250 -1.94 -14.42 8.86
C GLU A 250 -3.26 -14.80 8.16
N GLY A 251 -4.37 -14.86 8.89
CA GLY A 251 -5.68 -15.16 8.29
C GLY A 251 -6.14 -14.12 7.25
N GLN A 252 -5.81 -12.83 7.43
CA GLN A 252 -6.12 -11.84 6.39
C GLN A 252 -5.24 -12.04 5.15
N THR A 253 -3.94 -12.33 5.34
CA THR A 253 -2.98 -12.43 4.25
C THR A 253 -3.26 -13.66 3.39
N GLU A 254 -3.48 -14.82 4.03
CA GLU A 254 -3.86 -16.07 3.36
C GLU A 254 -5.17 -15.94 2.60
N ASP A 255 -6.23 -15.46 3.24
CA ASP A 255 -7.53 -15.31 2.58
C ASP A 255 -7.48 -14.29 1.43
N PHE A 256 -6.72 -13.19 1.55
CA PHE A 256 -6.65 -12.18 0.49
C PHE A 256 -5.85 -12.65 -0.71
N ILE A 257 -4.74 -13.34 -0.48
CA ILE A 257 -3.85 -13.80 -1.55
C ILE A 257 -4.41 -15.08 -2.17
N GLY A 258 -4.87 -16.03 -1.36
CA GLY A 258 -5.38 -17.32 -1.82
C GLY A 258 -6.61 -17.26 -2.71
N VAL A 259 -7.44 -16.20 -2.63
CA VAL A 259 -8.59 -16.03 -3.56
C VAL A 259 -8.17 -15.75 -5.01
N TRP A 260 -6.89 -15.47 -5.26
CA TRP A 260 -6.36 -15.27 -6.60
C TRP A 260 -5.71 -16.53 -7.19
N ASP A 261 -5.50 -17.56 -6.37
CA ASP A 261 -4.91 -18.82 -6.81
C ASP A 261 -5.94 -19.65 -7.59
N ALA A 262 -5.45 -20.51 -8.48
CA ALA A 262 -6.33 -21.40 -9.22
C ALA A 262 -7.06 -22.38 -8.28
N ASP A 263 -8.35 -22.60 -8.52
CA ASP A 263 -9.14 -23.56 -7.76
C ASP A 263 -8.55 -24.98 -7.91
N ASN A 264 -8.39 -25.68 -6.79
CA ASN A 264 -7.87 -27.04 -6.74
C ASN A 264 -8.89 -28.09 -7.20
N GLU A 265 -10.10 -27.70 -7.63
CA GLU A 265 -11.18 -28.66 -7.98
C GLU A 265 -11.03 -29.27 -9.39
N ASP A 266 -10.13 -28.74 -10.23
CA ASP A 266 -9.86 -29.25 -11.58
C ASP A 266 -8.52 -30.02 -11.64
N GLU A 267 -8.35 -31.08 -10.84
CA GLU A 267 -7.12 -31.92 -10.81
C GLU A 267 -6.92 -32.80 -12.08
N ASP A 268 -7.86 -32.78 -13.03
CA ASP A 268 -7.88 -33.69 -14.19
C ASP A 268 -7.13 -33.16 -15.43
N ASP A 269 -6.39 -32.05 -15.36
CA ASP A 269 -5.68 -31.46 -16.51
C ASP A 269 -4.16 -31.37 -16.27
N ASP A 270 -3.37 -32.05 -17.12
CA ASP A 270 -1.92 -32.26 -17.09
C ASP A 270 -1.06 -30.97 -17.25
N SER A 271 -1.53 -29.81 -16.77
CA SER A 271 -0.76 -28.56 -16.83
C SER A 271 -0.88 -27.71 -15.57
N GLU A 272 -0.39 -28.22 -14.43
CA GLU A 272 -0.06 -27.38 -13.27
C GLU A 272 0.77 -26.16 -13.68
N GLU A 273 1.65 -26.32 -14.68
CA GLU A 273 2.44 -25.21 -15.23
C GLU A 273 1.58 -24.10 -15.83
N ALA A 274 0.35 -24.32 -16.29
CA ALA A 274 -0.47 -23.28 -16.95
C ALA A 274 -1.27 -22.41 -15.97
N ARG A 275 -1.25 -22.72 -14.67
CA ARG A 275 -2.09 -22.07 -13.65
C ARG A 275 -1.30 -21.08 -12.82
N PHE A 276 -1.96 -19.99 -12.42
CA PHE A 276 -1.37 -19.02 -11.52
C PHE A 276 -1.55 -19.47 -10.07
N TYR A 277 -0.46 -19.47 -9.33
CA TYR A 277 -0.42 -19.62 -7.89
C TYR A 277 0.48 -18.53 -7.32
N SER A 278 0.02 -17.87 -6.27
CA SER A 278 0.72 -16.79 -5.59
C SER A 278 1.88 -17.30 -4.72
N GLY A 279 2.05 -18.62 -4.62
CA GLY A 279 3.09 -19.30 -3.87
C GLY A 279 2.76 -19.46 -2.39
N SER A 280 3.77 -19.78 -1.60
CA SER A 280 3.64 -19.90 -0.13
C SER A 280 3.81 -18.55 0.57
N PRO A 281 3.42 -18.40 1.85
CA PRO A 281 3.59 -17.16 2.61
C PRO A 281 5.01 -16.56 2.55
N SER A 282 6.04 -17.41 2.53
CA SER A 282 7.44 -16.98 2.38
C SER A 282 7.73 -16.23 1.07
N SER A 283 6.89 -16.40 0.04
CA SER A 283 7.02 -15.78 -1.28
C SER A 283 6.39 -14.39 -1.35
N TRP A 284 5.58 -14.01 -0.35
CA TRP A 284 4.82 -12.75 -0.34
C TRP A 284 5.61 -11.58 0.27
N GLN A 285 6.83 -11.85 0.74
CA GLN A 285 7.62 -10.91 1.51
C GLN A 285 8.47 -9.95 0.66
N GLU A 286 8.33 -9.98 -0.67
CA GLU A 286 9.21 -9.27 -1.59
C GLU A 286 9.23 -7.75 -1.39
N ILE A 287 8.06 -7.15 -1.16
CA ILE A 287 7.91 -5.69 -0.99
C ILE A 287 7.55 -5.26 0.43
N PHE A 288 7.11 -6.19 1.28
CA PHE A 288 6.71 -5.92 2.65
C PHE A 288 6.87 -7.18 3.50
N ASP A 289 7.10 -7.07 4.80
CA ASP A 289 7.23 -8.22 5.70
C ASP A 289 5.83 -8.78 6.06
N ILE A 290 5.14 -9.34 5.07
CA ILE A 290 3.80 -9.92 5.22
C ILE A 290 3.86 -11.15 6.16
N PRO A 291 3.00 -11.21 7.20
CA PRO A 291 2.93 -12.36 8.10
C PRO A 291 2.38 -13.61 7.41
#